data_AF-A0A060W589-F1
#
_entry.id   AF-A0A060W589-F1
#
_cell.length_a   1.000
_cell.length_b   1.000
_cell.length_c   1.000
_cell.angle_alpha   90.00
_cell.angle_beta   90.00
_cell.angle_gamma   90.00
#
_symmetry.space_group_name_H-M   'P 1'
#
loop_
_entity.id
_entity.type
_entity.pdbx_description
1 polymer ?
#
loop_
_entity_poly.entity_id
_entity_poly.type
_entity_poly.pdbx_seq_one_letter_code
_entity_poly.pdbx_strand_id
1 'polypeptide(L)'
;MVDARGGSMRGSRHHGLRVIIPPRTCAAPTRITCRLVKPQKLNTPPPLVEGEGLASRIISLGPSSMQFLGPVIVEIPHFASLGRGDRELVVLRSENGSVWKEHRNRYGDEVLETILNGMDEDLESHEDLEKKRIRRIISTDFPLYFAVVSRVQQESDLIGPEGGQLASMLVPHVQAIFPETAVTKKVRLGLQAQPIPDELLTRQLGNQATFSPVVTVEPRRRKFHRPIGLRIPLPPSWRESSRDAGEGDTTSLRLLCSVIGTGMHGVYFMSLTSGSWQIALIVNISEC
;
A
#
# COMPACT_ATOMS: atom_id res chain seq x y z
N MET A 1 7.76 -23.35 23.41
CA MET A 1 6.43 -23.83 23.83
C MET A 1 5.77 -22.69 24.56
N VAL A 2 4.48 -22.46 24.35
CA VAL A 2 3.70 -21.44 25.06
C VAL A 2 2.44 -22.12 25.62
N ASP A 3 1.98 -21.69 26.78
CA ASP A 3 0.70 -22.11 27.36
C ASP A 3 -0.11 -20.86 27.79
N ALA A 4 -1.11 -21.04 28.67
CA ALA A 4 -1.95 -19.94 29.14
C ALA A 4 -1.17 -18.83 29.87
N ARG A 5 0.06 -19.06 30.33
CA ARG A 5 0.93 -18.03 30.90
C ARG A 5 1.47 -17.06 29.86
N GLY A 6 1.35 -17.40 28.57
CA GLY A 6 1.94 -16.64 27.48
C GLY A 6 3.43 -16.91 27.31
N GLY A 7 4.07 -16.13 26.45
CA GLY A 7 5.50 -16.20 26.20
C GLY A 7 5.88 -15.47 24.93
N SER A 8 7.15 -15.05 24.85
CA SER A 8 7.72 -14.40 23.69
C SER A 8 8.85 -15.24 23.10
N MET A 9 9.13 -15.04 21.83
CA MET A 9 10.31 -15.56 21.17
C MET A 9 10.92 -14.51 20.25
N ARG A 10 12.24 -14.47 20.19
CA ARG A 10 13.00 -13.65 19.25
C ARG A 10 13.74 -14.56 18.28
N GLY A 11 13.78 -14.16 17.01
CA GLY A 11 14.49 -14.89 15.97
C GLY A 11 16.01 -14.80 16.18
N SER A 12 16.70 -15.92 16.33
CA SER A 12 18.15 -15.94 16.51
C SER A 12 18.92 -15.58 15.23
N ARG A 13 18.38 -15.94 14.06
CA ARG A 13 19.02 -15.76 12.74
C ARG A 13 18.69 -14.43 12.08
N HIS A 14 17.59 -13.80 12.50
CA HIS A 14 17.07 -12.60 11.87
C HIS A 14 16.71 -11.60 12.97
N HIS A 15 17.62 -10.65 13.18
CA HIS A 15 17.43 -9.58 14.14
C HIS A 15 16.13 -8.83 13.84
N GLY A 16 15.33 -8.59 14.88
CA GLY A 16 14.05 -7.89 14.77
C GLY A 16 12.81 -8.76 14.52
N LEU A 17 12.96 -10.07 14.26
CA LEU A 17 11.79 -10.97 14.25
C LEU A 17 11.41 -11.31 15.70
N ARG A 18 10.18 -10.98 16.12
CA ARG A 18 9.67 -11.30 17.45
C ARG A 18 8.22 -11.79 17.34
N VAL A 19 7.88 -12.84 18.09
CA VAL A 19 6.51 -13.30 18.26
C VAL A 19 6.19 -13.24 19.74
N ILE A 20 5.09 -12.59 20.09
CA ILE A 20 4.66 -12.37 21.47
C ILE A 20 3.25 -12.95 21.59
N ILE A 21 3.08 -13.88 22.50
CA ILE A 21 1.81 -14.51 22.84
C ILE A 21 1.46 -14.06 24.25
N PRO A 22 0.57 -13.06 24.43
CA PRO A 22 0.22 -12.58 25.76
C PRO A 22 -0.43 -13.65 26.64
N PRO A 23 -0.39 -13.51 27.97
CA PRO A 23 -1.09 -14.40 28.89
C PRO A 23 -2.58 -14.49 28.57
N ARG A 24 -3.16 -15.66 28.80
CA ARG A 24 -4.59 -16.00 28.57
C ARG A 24 -5.03 -16.00 27.09
N THR A 25 -4.13 -15.82 26.13
CA THR A 25 -4.46 -15.90 24.69
C THR A 25 -4.41 -17.33 24.14
N CYS A 26 -3.62 -18.23 24.76
CA CYS A 26 -3.43 -19.61 24.32
C CYS A 26 -4.08 -20.59 25.32
N ALA A 27 -5.13 -21.31 24.89
CA ALA A 27 -5.91 -22.18 25.79
C ALA A 27 -5.18 -23.46 26.24
N ALA A 28 -4.27 -23.98 25.41
CA ALA A 28 -3.54 -25.22 25.67
C ALA A 28 -2.05 -25.07 25.32
N PRO A 29 -1.16 -25.88 25.93
CA PRO A 29 0.26 -25.89 25.60
C PRO A 29 0.49 -26.12 24.10
N THR A 30 1.05 -25.12 23.42
CA THR A 30 1.20 -25.11 21.96
C THR A 30 2.63 -24.80 21.54
N ARG A 31 3.10 -25.50 20.51
CA ARG A 31 4.41 -25.28 19.90
C ARG A 31 4.32 -24.21 18.82
N ILE A 32 4.58 -22.97 19.20
CA ILE A 32 4.65 -21.87 18.24
C ILE A 32 5.94 -21.98 17.41
N THR A 33 5.82 -21.82 16.10
CA THR A 33 6.96 -21.78 15.17
C THR A 33 6.83 -20.63 14.20
N CYS A 34 7.95 -19.99 13.85
CA CYS A 34 8.02 -19.00 12.79
C CYS A 34 9.16 -19.35 11.82
N ARG A 35 8.87 -19.48 10.53
CA ARG A 35 9.85 -19.80 9.48
C ARG A 35 9.81 -18.76 8.38
N LEU A 36 10.97 -18.43 7.82
CA LEU A 36 11.05 -17.61 6.61
C LEU A 36 10.88 -18.46 5.36
N VAL A 37 10.04 -18.00 4.44
CA VAL A 37 9.74 -18.65 3.17
C VAL A 37 10.29 -17.79 2.04
N LYS A 38 11.04 -18.41 1.13
CA LYS A 38 11.48 -17.77 -0.11
C LYS A 38 10.29 -17.72 -1.08
N PRO A 39 9.97 -16.56 -1.69
CA PRO A 39 8.84 -16.46 -2.63
C PRO A 39 8.88 -17.48 -3.77
N GLN A 40 10.09 -17.84 -4.23
CA GLN A 40 10.31 -18.84 -5.29
C GLN A 40 9.87 -20.26 -4.91
N LYS A 41 9.65 -20.54 -3.62
CA LYS A 41 9.16 -21.84 -3.13
C LYS A 41 7.64 -21.90 -3.01
N LEU A 42 6.94 -20.79 -3.29
CA LEU A 42 5.49 -20.73 -3.23
C LEU A 42 4.91 -21.04 -4.62
N ASN A 43 3.92 -21.92 -4.66
CA ASN A 43 3.16 -22.18 -5.89
C ASN A 43 2.40 -20.92 -6.35
N THR A 44 1.92 -20.12 -5.40
CA THR A 44 1.21 -18.87 -5.67
C THR A 44 1.76 -17.77 -4.76
N PRO A 45 2.81 -17.03 -5.20
CA PRO A 45 3.32 -15.91 -4.43
C PRO A 45 2.27 -14.78 -4.33
N PRO A 46 2.44 -13.81 -3.40
CA PRO A 46 1.59 -12.63 -3.35
C PRO A 46 1.50 -11.94 -4.72
N PRO A 47 0.29 -11.60 -5.21
CA PRO A 47 0.13 -10.95 -6.50
C PRO A 47 0.53 -9.48 -6.37
N LEU A 48 1.78 -9.17 -6.74
CA LEU A 48 2.30 -7.80 -6.72
C LEU A 48 2.00 -7.11 -8.05
N VAL A 49 1.55 -5.86 -7.98
CA VAL A 49 1.35 -5.02 -9.16
C VAL A 49 2.54 -4.07 -9.36
N GLU A 50 2.55 -3.33 -10.46
CA GLU A 50 3.57 -2.31 -10.70
C GLU A 50 3.61 -1.28 -9.56
N GLY A 51 4.83 -0.96 -9.10
CA GLY A 51 5.03 -0.12 -7.92
C GLY A 51 4.95 -0.87 -6.59
N GLU A 52 4.53 -2.14 -6.56
CA GLU A 52 4.55 -2.96 -5.35
C GLU A 52 5.81 -3.84 -5.26
N GLY A 53 6.24 -4.11 -4.03
CA GLY A 53 7.38 -4.97 -3.77
C GLY A 53 7.30 -5.60 -2.38
N LEU A 54 7.83 -6.82 -2.23
CA LEU A 54 7.98 -7.42 -0.90
C LEU A 54 8.95 -6.58 -0.07
N ALA A 55 8.44 -6.05 1.05
CA ALA A 55 9.22 -5.30 2.02
C ALA A 55 9.94 -6.23 3.01
N SER A 56 9.42 -7.43 3.24
CA SER A 56 10.03 -8.44 4.11
C SER A 56 10.10 -9.81 3.43
N ARG A 57 10.81 -10.76 4.06
CA ARG A 57 10.61 -12.17 3.75
C ARG A 57 9.18 -12.58 4.15
N ILE A 58 8.60 -13.50 3.39
CA ILE A 58 7.32 -14.12 3.74
C ILE A 58 7.56 -14.99 4.97
N ILE A 59 6.69 -14.90 5.97
CA ILE A 59 6.78 -15.73 7.17
C ILE A 59 5.67 -16.77 7.18
N SER A 60 5.98 -17.95 7.70
CA SER A 60 5.01 -19.00 7.99
C SER A 60 4.97 -19.24 9.49
N LEU A 61 3.78 -19.11 10.05
CA LEU A 61 3.51 -19.29 11.48
C LEU A 61 2.82 -20.63 11.71
N GLY A 62 3.20 -21.31 12.78
CA GLY A 62 2.68 -22.61 13.15
C GLY A 62 2.20 -22.62 14.60
N PRO A 63 1.13 -23.36 14.92
CA PRO A 63 0.30 -24.14 14.00
C PRO A 63 -0.58 -23.26 13.11
N SER A 64 -0.71 -23.62 11.82
CA SER A 64 -1.55 -22.88 10.86
C SER A 64 -3.02 -22.97 11.23
N SER A 65 -3.75 -21.89 11.02
CA SER A 65 -5.18 -21.75 11.35
C SER A 65 -5.50 -21.86 12.85
N MET A 66 -4.47 -21.75 13.70
CA MET A 66 -4.67 -21.66 15.14
C MET A 66 -5.42 -20.38 15.49
N GLN A 67 -6.49 -20.51 16.25
CA GLN A 67 -7.24 -19.40 16.83
C GLN A 67 -6.76 -19.15 18.26
N PHE A 68 -6.53 -17.89 18.58
CA PHE A 68 -6.22 -17.44 19.93
C PHE A 68 -7.47 -16.86 20.59
N LEU A 69 -7.53 -16.95 21.92
CA LEU A 69 -8.61 -16.34 22.72
C LEU A 69 -8.53 -14.80 22.73
N GLY A 70 -7.36 -14.26 22.37
CA GLY A 70 -7.11 -12.82 22.26
C GLY A 70 -6.01 -12.53 21.24
N PRO A 71 -5.75 -11.25 20.96
CA PRO A 71 -4.75 -10.83 19.98
C PRO A 71 -3.32 -11.23 20.41
N VAL A 72 -2.54 -11.63 19.42
CA VAL A 72 -1.10 -11.92 19.52
C VAL A 72 -0.33 -10.99 18.60
N ILE A 73 0.96 -10.79 18.89
CA ILE A 73 1.79 -9.80 18.21
C ILE A 73 2.94 -10.49 17.47
N VAL A 74 3.18 -10.05 16.24
CA VAL A 74 4.32 -10.48 15.41
C VAL A 74 5.03 -9.24 14.88
N GLU A 75 6.29 -9.07 15.23
CA GLU A 75 7.15 -7.99 14.72
C GLU A 75 8.09 -8.57 13.66
N ILE A 76 8.12 -7.94 12.49
CA ILE A 76 8.88 -8.41 11.32
C ILE A 76 9.77 -7.27 10.81
N PRO A 77 11.09 -7.49 10.63
CA PRO A 77 11.95 -6.50 10.00
C PRO A 77 11.63 -6.38 8.50
N HIS A 78 11.70 -5.16 7.98
CA HIS A 78 11.51 -4.85 6.57
C HIS A 78 12.66 -4.04 5.97
N PHE A 79 12.72 -4.02 4.65
CA PHE A 79 13.78 -3.39 3.85
C PHE A 79 13.23 -2.36 2.85
N ALA A 80 11.94 -2.02 2.97
CA ALA A 80 11.33 -0.97 2.15
C ALA A 80 11.98 0.41 2.41
N SER A 81 12.10 1.18 1.33
CA SER A 81 12.48 2.59 1.40
C SER A 81 11.23 3.45 1.57
N LEU A 82 10.93 3.83 2.80
CA LEU A 82 9.76 4.66 3.15
C LEU A 82 10.12 6.14 3.40
N GLY A 83 11.40 6.50 3.33
CA GLY A 83 11.89 7.81 3.80
C GLY A 83 11.36 9.03 3.03
N ARG A 84 10.69 8.84 1.89
CA ARG A 84 10.05 9.91 1.12
C ARG A 84 8.58 10.11 1.45
N GLY A 85 7.98 9.23 2.26
CA GLY A 85 6.54 9.23 2.55
C GLY A 85 5.65 8.84 1.35
N ASP A 86 6.24 8.54 0.19
CA ASP A 86 5.52 8.17 -1.04
C ASP A 86 5.05 6.71 -1.08
N ARG A 87 5.42 5.94 -0.05
CA ARG A 87 5.16 4.52 0.08
C ARG A 87 4.61 4.20 1.45
N GLU A 88 3.73 3.21 1.48
CA GLU A 88 3.20 2.62 2.70
C GLU A 88 3.53 1.11 2.77
N LEU A 89 3.39 0.54 3.98
CA LEU A 89 3.47 -0.90 4.20
C LEU A 89 2.10 -1.50 4.44
N VAL A 90 1.74 -2.48 3.63
CA VAL A 90 0.57 -3.32 3.85
C VAL A 90 0.96 -4.74 4.21
N VAL A 91 0.14 -5.37 5.04
CA VAL A 91 0.32 -6.76 5.44
C VAL A 91 -0.66 -7.58 4.63
N LEU A 92 -0.15 -8.56 3.89
CA LEU A 92 -0.96 -9.58 3.23
C LEU A 92 -0.91 -10.87 4.06
N ARG A 93 -2.02 -11.59 4.09
CA ARG A 93 -2.15 -12.92 4.69
C ARG A 93 -2.68 -13.93 3.69
N SER A 94 -2.29 -15.19 3.86
CA SER A 94 -2.83 -16.32 3.11
C SER A 94 -3.11 -17.49 4.04
N GLU A 95 -4.35 -17.99 4.02
CA GLU A 95 -4.77 -19.11 4.85
C GLU A 95 -4.28 -20.46 4.32
N ASN A 96 -4.12 -20.56 2.98
CA ASN A 96 -3.89 -21.82 2.28
C ASN A 96 -2.70 -21.77 1.31
N GLY A 97 -2.05 -20.61 1.16
CA GLY A 97 -0.92 -20.41 0.26
C GLY A 97 -1.30 -20.17 -1.21
N SER A 98 -2.60 -20.12 -1.55
CA SER A 98 -3.07 -19.87 -2.91
C SER A 98 -3.77 -18.52 -3.08
N VAL A 99 -4.46 -18.05 -2.04
CA VAL A 99 -5.15 -16.74 -2.07
C VAL A 99 -4.53 -15.81 -1.06
N TRP A 100 -4.22 -14.59 -1.51
CA TRP A 100 -3.67 -13.52 -0.68
C TRP A 100 -4.72 -12.42 -0.48
N LYS A 101 -4.86 -11.96 0.76
CA LYS A 101 -5.77 -10.88 1.14
C LYS A 101 -5.07 -9.93 2.08
N GLU A 102 -5.46 -8.67 2.06
CA GLU A 102 -4.97 -7.68 3.03
C GLU A 102 -5.40 -8.08 4.44
N HIS A 103 -4.42 -8.17 5.35
CA HIS A 103 -4.64 -8.38 6.76
C HIS A 103 -5.03 -7.04 7.39
N ARG A 104 -6.27 -6.97 7.87
CA ARG A 104 -6.77 -5.78 8.57
C ARG A 104 -6.45 -5.90 10.05
N ASN A 105 -5.58 -5.02 10.53
CA ASN A 105 -5.43 -4.82 11.96
C ASN A 105 -6.70 -4.14 12.50
N ARG A 106 -7.43 -4.81 13.39
CA ARG A 106 -8.63 -4.27 14.03
C ARG A 106 -8.32 -3.50 15.31
N TYR A 107 -7.07 -3.55 15.78
CA TYR A 107 -6.63 -2.99 17.05
C TYR A 107 -5.64 -1.86 16.78
N GLY A 108 -5.94 -0.65 17.29
CA GLY A 108 -5.01 0.48 17.25
C GLY A 108 -3.87 0.32 18.25
N ASP A 109 -2.86 1.18 18.14
CA ASP A 109 -1.71 1.19 19.06
C ASP A 109 -2.11 1.50 20.52
N GLU A 110 -3.25 2.18 20.72
CA GLU A 110 -3.82 2.49 22.04
C GLU A 110 -4.20 1.26 22.86
N VAL A 111 -4.40 0.11 22.21
CA VAL A 111 -4.84 -1.13 22.89
C VAL A 111 -3.64 -2.01 23.27
N LEU A 112 -2.41 -1.65 22.91
CA LEU A 112 -1.23 -2.51 23.08
C LEU A 112 -0.98 -2.93 24.53
N GLU A 113 -1.11 -2.02 25.50
CA GLU A 113 -0.98 -2.35 26.92
C GLU A 113 -2.05 -3.35 27.38
N THR A 114 -3.28 -3.16 26.89
CA THR A 114 -4.39 -4.09 27.16
C THR A 114 -4.13 -5.47 26.53
N ILE A 115 -3.51 -5.51 25.35
CA ILE A 115 -3.13 -6.75 24.65
C ILE A 115 -2.05 -7.50 25.44
N LEU A 116 -1.05 -6.80 25.98
CA LEU A 116 0.01 -7.42 26.79
C LEU A 116 -0.53 -8.07 28.06
N ASN A 117 -1.65 -7.58 28.60
CA ASN A 117 -2.36 -8.23 29.69
C ASN A 117 -1.44 -8.55 30.90
N GLY A 118 -0.61 -7.57 31.29
CA GLY A 118 0.34 -7.69 32.41
C GLY A 118 1.58 -8.51 32.12
N MET A 119 1.85 -8.86 30.86
CA MET A 119 3.11 -9.48 30.45
C MET A 119 4.28 -8.49 30.59
N ASP A 120 5.37 -8.94 31.19
CA ASP A 120 6.63 -8.18 31.35
C ASP A 120 7.40 -8.14 30.02
N GLU A 121 6.84 -7.46 29.03
CA GLU A 121 7.43 -7.23 27.72
C GLU A 121 7.20 -5.78 27.30
N ASP A 122 8.28 -5.07 27.00
CA ASP A 122 8.18 -3.72 26.47
C ASP A 122 7.85 -3.75 24.97
N LEU A 123 6.81 -3.01 24.60
CA LEU A 123 6.44 -2.75 23.22
C LEU A 123 6.86 -1.33 22.85
N GLU A 124 7.77 -1.25 21.89
CA GLU A 124 8.23 0.04 21.37
C GLU A 124 7.09 0.78 20.66
N SER A 125 7.19 2.11 20.65
CA SER A 125 6.25 2.99 19.96
C SER A 125 6.27 2.75 18.44
N HIS A 126 5.21 3.20 17.75
CA HIS A 126 5.17 3.14 16.29
C HIS A 126 6.38 3.82 15.64
N GLU A 127 6.70 5.03 16.11
CA GLU A 127 7.81 5.84 15.60
C GLU A 127 9.17 5.15 15.77
N ASP A 128 9.39 4.47 16.89
CA ASP A 128 10.64 3.76 17.14
C ASP A 128 10.76 2.49 16.30
N LEU A 129 9.64 1.78 16.08
CA LEU A 129 9.60 0.66 15.15
C LEU A 129 9.87 1.10 13.71
N GLU A 130 9.35 2.26 13.29
CA GLU A 130 9.64 2.82 11.97
C GLU A 130 11.14 3.12 11.78
N LYS A 131 11.77 3.75 12.78
CA LYS A 131 13.24 3.99 12.79
C LYS A 131 14.03 2.68 12.67
N LYS A 132 13.56 1.61 13.34
CA LYS A 132 14.18 0.27 13.29
C LYS A 132 13.79 -0.56 12.07
N ARG A 133 12.90 -0.04 11.20
CA ARG A 133 12.32 -0.75 10.06
C ARG A 133 11.65 -2.06 10.46
N ILE A 134 10.82 -2.01 11.49
CA ILE A 134 10.06 -3.14 12.01
C ILE A 134 8.57 -2.89 11.79
N ARG A 135 7.88 -3.86 11.20
CA ARG A 135 6.42 -3.85 11.07
C ARG A 135 5.81 -4.76 12.14
N ARG A 136 4.96 -4.19 13.00
CA ARG A 136 4.13 -4.94 13.95
C ARG A 136 2.83 -5.40 13.28
N ILE A 137 2.49 -6.66 13.48
CA ILE A 137 1.25 -7.30 13.05
C ILE A 137 0.53 -7.76 14.32
N ILE A 138 -0.75 -7.40 14.44
CA ILE A 138 -1.61 -7.84 15.54
C ILE A 138 -2.69 -8.73 14.94
N SER A 139 -2.78 -9.98 15.39
CA SER A 139 -3.71 -10.96 14.82
C SER A 139 -4.35 -11.80 15.93
N THR A 140 -5.57 -12.26 15.74
CA THR A 140 -6.23 -13.23 16.66
C THR A 140 -6.04 -14.67 16.20
N ASP A 141 -5.32 -14.87 15.11
CA ASP A 141 -5.06 -16.17 14.52
C ASP A 141 -3.77 -16.19 13.69
N PHE A 142 -3.25 -17.39 13.43
CA PHE A 142 -2.12 -17.58 12.54
C PHE A 142 -2.54 -18.10 11.16
N PRO A 143 -2.47 -17.26 10.11
CA PRO A 143 -2.58 -17.74 8.74
C PRO A 143 -1.37 -18.62 8.40
N LEU A 144 -1.46 -19.37 7.31
CA LEU A 144 -0.32 -20.14 6.80
C LEU A 144 0.87 -19.21 6.48
N TYR A 145 0.58 -18.05 5.89
CA TYR A 145 1.59 -17.04 5.56
C TYR A 145 1.18 -15.61 5.89
N PHE A 146 2.18 -14.81 6.27
CA PHE A 146 2.14 -13.34 6.19
C PHE A 146 3.23 -12.82 5.24
N ALA A 147 2.93 -11.73 4.55
CA ALA A 147 3.88 -10.99 3.73
C ALA A 147 3.73 -9.49 3.98
N VAL A 148 4.83 -8.78 4.22
CA VAL A 148 4.83 -7.31 4.25
C VAL A 148 5.17 -6.81 2.85
N VAL A 149 4.30 -5.99 2.28
CA VAL A 149 4.42 -5.42 0.94
C VAL A 149 4.52 -3.91 1.07
N SER A 150 5.47 -3.31 0.34
CA SER A 150 5.54 -1.87 0.15
C SER A 150 4.88 -1.51 -1.17
N ARG A 151 3.96 -0.55 -1.12
CA ARG A 151 3.25 0.00 -2.28
C ARG A 151 3.23 1.53 -2.21
N VAL A 152 2.82 2.19 -3.29
CA VAL A 152 2.58 3.64 -3.29
C VAL A 152 1.49 3.97 -2.26
N GLN A 153 1.65 5.07 -1.53
CA GLN A 153 0.64 5.52 -0.57
C GLN A 153 -0.73 5.66 -1.24
N GLN A 154 -1.78 5.17 -0.57
CA GLN A 154 -3.13 5.13 -1.11
C GLN A 154 -4.16 5.62 -0.10
N GLU A 155 -4.78 6.75 -0.40
CA GLU A 155 -5.91 7.29 0.33
C GLU A 155 -7.18 6.58 -0.14
N SER A 156 -7.88 5.92 0.78
CA SER A 156 -9.08 5.13 0.44
C SER A 156 -10.25 5.40 1.36
N ASP A 157 -11.44 5.42 0.78
CA ASP A 157 -12.70 5.59 1.51
C ASP A 157 -13.85 4.79 0.87
N LEU A 158 -14.95 4.63 1.61
CA LEU A 158 -16.19 4.03 1.15
C LEU A 158 -17.10 5.11 0.53
N ILE A 159 -17.14 5.18 -0.79
CA ILE A 159 -17.99 6.12 -1.54
C ILE A 159 -19.27 5.40 -1.99
N GLY A 160 -20.42 6.03 -1.76
CA GLY A 160 -21.75 5.53 -2.12
C GLY A 160 -22.44 6.33 -3.23
N PRO A 161 -23.72 6.03 -3.52
CA PRO A 161 -24.53 6.75 -4.51
C PRO A 161 -24.64 8.26 -4.25
N GLU A 162 -24.47 8.69 -3.01
CA GLU A 162 -24.40 10.09 -2.58
C GLU A 162 -23.18 10.85 -3.15
N GLY A 163 -22.22 10.15 -3.76
CA GLY A 163 -20.98 10.74 -4.23
C GLY A 163 -19.95 10.92 -3.11
N GLY A 164 -18.90 11.66 -3.38
CA GLY A 164 -17.82 11.91 -2.42
C GLY A 164 -16.55 12.42 -3.09
N GLN A 165 -15.48 12.53 -2.30
CA GLN A 165 -14.18 12.96 -2.80
C GLN A 165 -13.05 12.23 -2.08
N LEU A 166 -11.93 12.04 -2.78
CA LEU A 166 -10.66 11.60 -2.22
C LEU A 166 -9.61 12.66 -2.52
N ALA A 167 -8.74 12.94 -1.55
CA ALA A 167 -7.62 13.87 -1.72
C ALA A 167 -6.34 13.17 -1.25
N SER A 168 -5.24 13.40 -1.96
CA SER A 168 -3.95 12.84 -1.56
C SER A 168 -3.35 13.65 -0.41
N MET A 169 -2.81 12.98 0.62
CA MET A 169 -2.09 13.63 1.71
C MET A 169 -0.68 14.04 1.28
N LEU A 170 -0.03 13.21 0.45
CA LEU A 170 1.32 13.46 -0.06
C LEU A 170 1.37 14.61 -1.06
N VAL A 171 0.36 14.71 -1.93
CA VAL A 171 0.24 15.80 -2.91
C VAL A 171 -1.12 16.47 -2.77
N PRO A 172 -1.28 17.46 -1.87
CA PRO A 172 -2.58 18.03 -1.49
C PRO A 172 -3.44 18.60 -2.62
N HIS A 173 -2.82 18.94 -3.75
CA HIS A 173 -3.50 19.45 -4.94
C HIS A 173 -4.15 18.35 -5.81
N VAL A 174 -3.82 17.08 -5.53
CA VAL A 174 -4.39 15.92 -6.22
C VAL A 174 -5.69 15.52 -5.55
N GLN A 175 -6.77 15.48 -6.34
CA GLN A 175 -8.11 15.16 -5.85
C GLN A 175 -8.89 14.36 -6.89
N ALA A 176 -9.72 13.43 -6.42
CA ALA A 176 -10.74 12.76 -7.22
C ALA A 176 -12.13 13.09 -6.65
N ILE A 177 -13.04 13.53 -7.52
CA ILE A 177 -14.39 13.95 -7.18
C ILE A 177 -15.37 12.99 -7.85
N PHE A 178 -16.20 12.34 -7.05
CA PHE A 178 -17.19 11.37 -7.48
C PHE A 178 -18.57 12.02 -7.36
N PRO A 179 -19.23 12.37 -8.47
CA PRO A 179 -20.56 12.95 -8.40
C PRO A 179 -21.59 11.93 -7.91
N GLU A 180 -22.78 12.41 -7.54
CA GLU A 180 -23.92 11.56 -7.23
C GLU A 180 -24.16 10.53 -8.35
N THR A 181 -24.53 9.32 -7.97
CA THR A 181 -24.79 8.17 -8.85
C THR A 181 -23.59 7.68 -9.67
N ALA A 182 -22.36 8.16 -9.41
CA ALA A 182 -21.15 7.60 -10.03
C ALA A 182 -20.96 6.10 -9.73
N VAL A 183 -21.44 5.66 -8.56
CA VAL A 183 -21.51 4.26 -8.12
C VAL A 183 -22.91 3.92 -7.62
N THR A 184 -23.34 2.66 -7.76
CA THR A 184 -24.69 2.21 -7.37
C THR A 184 -24.77 1.66 -5.95
N LYS A 185 -23.63 1.39 -5.31
CA LYS A 185 -23.51 0.87 -3.94
C LYS A 185 -22.27 1.46 -3.27
N LYS A 186 -22.25 1.48 -1.93
CA LYS A 186 -21.07 1.83 -1.16
C LYS A 186 -19.91 0.88 -1.48
N VAL A 187 -18.83 1.45 -1.98
CA VAL A 187 -17.68 0.72 -2.49
C VAL A 187 -16.39 1.38 -2.03
N ARG A 188 -15.35 0.60 -1.77
CA ARG A 188 -14.03 1.15 -1.46
C ARG A 188 -13.39 1.65 -2.76
N LEU A 189 -13.00 2.91 -2.76
CA LEU A 189 -12.22 3.54 -3.82
C LEU A 189 -10.92 4.09 -3.21
N GLY A 190 -9.87 4.11 -4.01
CA GLY A 190 -8.55 4.58 -3.63
C GLY A 190 -8.04 5.63 -4.61
N LEU A 191 -7.24 6.57 -4.09
CA LEU A 191 -6.48 7.54 -4.84
C LEU A 191 -5.01 7.37 -4.46
N GLN A 192 -4.14 7.26 -5.45
CA GLN A 192 -2.69 7.28 -5.27
C GLN A 192 -2.14 8.48 -6.02
N ALA A 193 -1.20 9.19 -5.42
CA ALA A 193 -0.44 10.24 -6.08
C ALA A 193 1.06 9.97 -5.87
N GLN A 194 1.78 9.70 -6.95
CA GLN A 194 3.21 9.44 -6.91
C GLN A 194 3.97 10.64 -7.50
N PRO A 195 4.64 11.47 -6.67
CA PRO A 195 5.53 12.51 -7.16
C PRO A 195 6.65 11.90 -8.01
N ILE A 196 7.02 12.59 -9.08
CA ILE A 196 8.18 12.22 -9.89
C ILE A 196 9.36 13.08 -9.42
N PRO A 197 10.46 12.47 -8.92
CA PRO A 197 11.59 13.24 -8.41
C PRO A 197 12.33 13.98 -9.54
N ASP A 198 12.58 15.27 -9.37
CA ASP A 198 13.28 16.10 -10.37
C ASP A 198 14.67 15.56 -10.71
N GLU A 199 15.41 15.05 -9.71
CA GLU A 199 16.72 14.43 -9.94
C GLU A 199 16.66 13.26 -10.94
N LEU A 200 15.58 12.47 -10.89
CA LEU A 200 15.36 11.35 -11.80
C LEU A 200 15.02 11.86 -13.21
N LEU A 201 14.19 12.91 -13.30
CA LEU A 201 13.83 13.54 -14.57
C LEU A 201 15.04 14.16 -15.26
N THR A 202 15.79 15.00 -14.55
CA THR A 202 16.99 15.66 -15.08
C THR A 202 18.01 14.65 -15.57
N ARG A 203 18.19 13.54 -14.85
CA ARG A 203 19.13 12.48 -15.24
C ARG A 203 18.71 11.73 -16.51
N GLN A 204 17.41 11.51 -16.72
CA GLN A 204 16.91 10.70 -17.83
C GLN A 204 16.57 11.53 -19.08
N LEU A 205 16.02 12.73 -18.88
CA LEU A 205 15.43 13.57 -19.92
C LEU A 205 16.06 14.97 -19.99
N GLY A 206 16.97 15.32 -19.08
CA GLY A 206 17.49 16.68 -18.98
C GLY A 206 16.36 17.69 -18.83
N ASN A 207 16.34 18.71 -19.71
CA ASN A 207 15.31 19.75 -19.73
C ASN A 207 14.24 19.50 -20.82
N GLN A 208 14.16 18.29 -21.38
CA GLN A 208 13.26 17.98 -22.50
C GLN A 208 11.79 17.87 -22.09
N ALA A 209 11.49 17.58 -20.83
CA ALA A 209 10.12 17.53 -20.35
C ALA A 209 10.03 17.70 -18.83
N THR A 210 8.91 18.22 -18.35
CA THR A 210 8.52 18.18 -16.94
C THR A 210 7.19 17.47 -16.77
N PHE A 211 6.94 16.95 -15.57
CA PHE A 211 5.81 16.05 -15.32
C PHE A 211 5.03 16.48 -14.08
N SER A 212 3.72 16.24 -14.11
CA SER A 212 2.91 16.15 -12.89
C SER A 212 3.24 14.87 -12.12
N PRO A 213 2.79 14.73 -10.86
CA PRO A 213 2.68 13.42 -10.23
C PRO A 213 1.85 12.46 -11.09
N VAL A 214 2.15 11.17 -10.96
CA VAL A 214 1.31 10.09 -11.49
C VAL A 214 0.12 9.91 -10.56
N VAL A 215 -1.09 10.03 -11.08
CA VAL A 215 -2.32 9.89 -10.31
C VAL A 215 -3.05 8.62 -10.72
N THR A 216 -3.37 7.76 -9.75
CA THR A 216 -4.07 6.49 -9.98
C THR A 216 -5.35 6.40 -9.16
N VAL A 217 -6.46 6.02 -9.78
CA VAL A 217 -7.73 5.67 -9.12
C VAL A 217 -7.85 4.16 -9.04
N GLU A 218 -7.92 3.63 -7.82
CA GLU A 218 -8.07 2.19 -7.53
C GLU A 218 -9.52 1.85 -7.09
N PRO A 219 -10.04 0.66 -7.39
CA PRO A 219 -9.42 -0.38 -8.20
C PRO A 219 -9.42 0.00 -9.69
N ARG A 220 -8.31 -0.30 -10.38
CA ARG A 220 -8.23 -0.26 -11.84
C ARG A 220 -9.25 -1.20 -12.50
N ARG A 221 -9.49 -1.00 -13.79
CA ARG A 221 -10.52 -1.59 -14.68
C ARG A 221 -11.97 -1.44 -14.23
N ARG A 222 -12.25 -0.50 -13.33
CA ARG A 222 -13.61 -0.10 -12.93
C ARG A 222 -14.25 0.93 -13.87
N LYS A 223 -15.48 0.69 -14.28
CA LYS A 223 -16.33 1.68 -14.97
C LYS A 223 -17.23 2.37 -13.96
N PHE A 224 -17.33 3.69 -14.05
CA PHE A 224 -18.27 4.51 -13.27
C PHE A 224 -19.50 4.84 -14.12
N HIS A 225 -20.65 4.99 -13.47
CA HIS A 225 -21.90 5.35 -14.15
C HIS A 225 -21.98 6.83 -14.54
N ARG A 226 -21.13 7.66 -13.91
CA ARG A 226 -20.96 9.07 -14.20
C ARG A 226 -19.47 9.39 -14.39
N PRO A 227 -19.12 10.39 -15.21
CA PRO A 227 -17.75 10.89 -15.28
C PRO A 227 -17.28 11.36 -13.90
N ILE A 228 -16.06 10.97 -13.50
CA ILE A 228 -15.44 11.44 -12.27
C ILE A 228 -14.57 12.66 -12.57
N GLY A 229 -14.50 13.60 -11.65
CA GLY A 229 -13.58 14.74 -11.74
C GLY A 229 -12.21 14.36 -11.21
N LEU A 230 -11.15 14.73 -11.93
CA LEU A 230 -9.77 14.61 -11.44
C LEU A 230 -9.11 15.98 -11.45
N ARG A 231 -8.52 16.35 -10.32
CA ARG A 231 -7.67 17.54 -10.19
C ARG A 231 -6.23 17.07 -10.08
N ILE A 232 -5.40 17.47 -11.04
CA ILE A 232 -3.98 17.12 -11.09
C ILE A 232 -3.17 18.41 -11.18
N PRO A 233 -2.13 18.58 -10.35
CA PRO A 233 -1.26 19.75 -10.45
C PRO A 233 -0.52 19.75 -11.80
N LEU A 234 -0.52 20.90 -12.48
CA LEU A 234 0.26 21.08 -13.72
C LEU A 234 1.77 20.91 -13.47
N PRO A 235 2.54 20.46 -14.48
CA PRO A 235 4.00 20.38 -14.40
C PRO A 235 4.65 21.73 -14.03
N PRO A 236 5.78 21.73 -13.28
CA PRO A 236 6.40 22.97 -12.79
C PRO A 236 6.68 24.01 -13.88
N SER A 237 7.32 23.61 -14.99
CA SER A 237 7.70 24.54 -16.05
C SER A 237 6.50 25.18 -16.76
N TRP A 238 5.33 24.52 -16.75
CA TRP A 238 4.11 25.09 -17.31
C TRP A 238 3.50 26.17 -16.40
N ARG A 239 3.60 25.98 -15.07
CA ARG A 239 3.11 26.96 -14.08
C ARG A 239 3.93 28.24 -14.09
N GLU A 240 5.23 28.11 -14.30
CA GLU A 240 6.18 29.22 -14.30
C GLU A 240 6.12 30.02 -15.61
N SER A 241 5.98 29.32 -16.75
CA SER A 241 5.90 29.95 -18.07
C SER A 241 5.05 29.09 -19.01
N SER A 242 3.77 29.42 -19.14
CA SER A 242 2.89 28.81 -20.14
C SER A 242 3.38 29.19 -21.55
N ARG A 243 3.72 28.19 -22.37
CA ARG A 243 4.22 28.41 -23.73
C ARG A 243 3.09 28.56 -24.76
N ASP A 244 1.91 28.04 -24.44
CA ASP A 244 0.69 28.14 -25.24
C ASP A 244 -0.55 28.15 -24.32
N ALA A 245 -1.76 28.25 -24.91
CA ALA A 245 -3.01 28.32 -24.14
C ALA A 245 -3.39 27.01 -23.44
N GLY A 246 -2.68 25.90 -23.70
CA GLY A 246 -3.01 24.58 -23.18
C GLY A 246 -4.25 23.95 -23.84
N GLU A 247 -4.71 24.50 -24.96
CA GLU A 247 -5.90 24.08 -25.69
C GLU A 247 -5.55 23.46 -27.05
N GLY A 248 -6.32 22.45 -27.47
CA GLY A 248 -6.17 21.77 -28.76
C GLY A 248 -5.11 20.67 -28.78
N ASP A 249 -4.97 19.97 -29.91
CA ASP A 249 -4.10 18.80 -30.04
C ASP A 249 -2.62 19.13 -30.33
N THR A 250 -2.28 20.41 -30.52
CA THR A 250 -0.91 20.88 -30.81
C THR A 250 -0.17 21.43 -29.60
N THR A 251 -0.82 21.49 -28.43
CA THR A 251 -0.20 22.00 -27.21
C THR A 251 1.01 21.16 -26.79
N SER A 252 1.98 21.83 -26.18
CA SER A 252 3.10 21.17 -25.49
C SER A 252 2.68 20.46 -24.19
N LEU A 253 1.48 20.75 -23.68
CA LEU A 253 0.89 20.12 -22.49
C LEU A 253 0.08 18.85 -22.84
N ARG A 254 0.63 17.68 -22.59
CA ARG A 254 0.03 16.39 -22.93
C ARG A 254 -0.56 15.69 -21.70
N LEU A 255 -1.83 15.30 -21.78
CA LEU A 255 -2.41 14.33 -20.84
C LEU A 255 -2.07 12.91 -21.31
N LEU A 256 -1.39 12.16 -20.47
CA LEU A 256 -1.05 10.76 -20.69
C LEU A 256 -1.88 9.87 -19.78
N CYS A 257 -2.54 8.87 -20.37
CA CYS A 257 -3.42 7.96 -19.63
C CYS A 257 -3.06 6.49 -19.86
N SER A 258 -3.30 5.65 -18.84
CA SER A 258 -3.23 4.19 -18.95
C SER A 258 -4.48 3.53 -18.37
N VAL A 259 -4.94 2.47 -19.03
CA VAL A 259 -6.14 1.69 -18.70
C VAL A 259 -5.83 0.23 -18.32
N ILE A 260 -4.54 -0.12 -18.26
CA ILE A 260 -4.11 -1.49 -17.98
C ILE A 260 -4.16 -1.74 -16.47
N GLY A 261 -5.05 -2.64 -16.05
CA GLY A 261 -5.07 -3.18 -14.69
C GLY A 261 -4.12 -4.37 -14.51
N THR A 262 -4.06 -4.80 -13.26
CA THR A 262 -3.13 -5.67 -12.50
C THR A 262 -2.62 -7.00 -13.10
N GLY A 263 -2.89 -7.33 -14.37
CA GLY A 263 -2.52 -8.61 -15.01
C GLY A 263 -1.40 -8.56 -16.04
N MET A 264 -0.89 -7.38 -16.40
CA MET A 264 0.25 -7.23 -17.31
C MET A 264 1.36 -6.43 -16.61
N HIS A 265 2.61 -6.88 -16.76
CA HIS A 265 3.77 -6.13 -16.28
C HIS A 265 3.95 -4.89 -17.16
N GLY A 266 3.48 -3.73 -16.69
CA GLY A 266 3.76 -2.41 -17.29
C GLY A 266 2.54 -1.49 -17.44
N VAL A 267 2.79 -0.18 -17.28
CA VAL A 267 1.90 0.92 -17.64
C VAL A 267 2.20 1.36 -19.07
N TYR A 268 1.19 1.39 -19.93
CA TYR A 268 1.31 1.93 -21.29
C TYR A 268 0.53 3.25 -21.35
N PHE A 269 1.28 4.33 -21.52
CA PHE A 269 0.70 5.65 -21.66
C PHE A 269 0.30 5.90 -23.10
N MET A 270 -0.95 6.32 -23.30
CA MET A 270 -1.44 6.82 -24.58
C MET A 270 -1.74 8.31 -24.45
N SER A 271 -1.34 9.11 -25.45
CA SER A 271 -1.78 10.49 -25.59
C SER A 271 -3.17 10.48 -26.20
N LEU A 272 -4.19 10.76 -25.39
CA LEU A 272 -5.59 10.71 -25.84
C LEU A 272 -6.43 11.77 -25.13
N THR A 273 -7.37 12.33 -25.88
CA THR A 273 -8.34 13.36 -25.45
C THR A 273 -9.68 12.79 -24.98
N SER A 274 -9.98 11.48 -25.16
CA SER A 274 -11.23 10.85 -24.66
C SER A 274 -11.12 9.35 -24.38
N GLY A 275 -11.76 8.88 -23.29
CA GLY A 275 -11.70 7.48 -22.84
C GLY A 275 -12.05 7.25 -21.36
N SER A 276 -12.13 5.98 -20.94
CA SER A 276 -12.31 5.57 -19.54
C SER A 276 -10.94 5.43 -18.87
N TRP A 277 -10.58 6.27 -17.91
CA TRP A 277 -9.20 6.38 -17.40
C TRP A 277 -9.06 6.01 -15.93
N GLN A 278 -7.89 5.51 -15.54
CA GLN A 278 -7.57 5.23 -14.13
C GLN A 278 -6.16 5.62 -13.71
N ILE A 279 -5.21 5.71 -14.64
CA ILE A 279 -3.90 6.31 -14.39
C ILE A 279 -3.80 7.51 -15.31
N ALA A 280 -3.47 8.68 -14.76
CA ALA A 280 -3.30 9.92 -15.50
C ALA A 280 -2.08 10.69 -14.99
N LEU A 281 -1.33 11.28 -15.91
CA LEU A 281 -0.32 12.28 -15.61
C LEU A 281 -0.30 13.32 -16.73
N ILE A 282 0.13 14.52 -16.41
CA ILE A 282 0.29 15.63 -17.34
C ILE A 282 1.78 15.81 -17.59
N VAL A 283 2.18 15.87 -18.85
CA VAL A 283 3.55 16.14 -19.29
C VAL A 283 3.58 17.48 -19.99
N ASN A 284 4.59 18.29 -19.70
CA ASN A 284 4.94 19.44 -20.54
C ASN A 284 6.22 19.07 -21.31
N ILE A 285 6.11 18.94 -22.64
CA ILE A 285 7.24 18.59 -23.51
C ILE A 285 7.89 19.87 -24.01
N SER A 286 9.17 20.04 -23.74
CA SER A 286 10.02 21.03 -24.40
C SER A 286 10.28 20.55 -25.81
N GLU A 287 9.82 21.29 -26.83
CA GLU A 287 10.35 21.09 -28.18
C GLU A 287 11.88 21.30 -28.17
N CYS A 288 12.61 20.43 -28.88
CA CYS A 288 13.96 20.70 -29.35
C CYS A 288 13.87 21.55 -30.63
#